data_AF-A0A9C8TXG1-F1
#
_entry.id   AF-A0A9C8TXG1-F1
#
_cell.length_a   1.000
_cell.length_b   1.000
_cell.length_c   1.000
_cell.angle_alpha   90.00
_cell.angle_beta   90.00
_cell.angle_gamma   90.00
#
_symmetry.space_group_name_H-M   'P 1'
#
loop_
_entity.id
_entity.type
_entity.pdbx_description
1 polymer ?
#
loop_
_entity_poly.entity_id
_entity_poly.type
_entity_poly.pdbx_seq_one_letter_code
_entity_poly.pdbx_strand_id
1 'polypeptide(L)'
;MIRDRHVVWCSWLWVVVAWAMLLGAADAQMRQERDEDKEVSLALMNGDLVEGDFVRADEKEIVIKVNGVDRVVKVEDAHPTDLFDLRVWVMARDNPRIFVEYGRRYLAGRYADKAMANEWFGKALAVDKSLQTLIDEVRQNPDRPVDVNPDAKVEGQKFRQSDPEMEKAVLEVSEGWYRLIKKRVNKKCARVETEHFLIYTTWKKADHKKLGKQLEKLYSTLCRKFDIPKEENIWTPKMPIYCFWKQRDFQRFYVEAFDRRSPPAAGLCGHRLSFSYVILNQMRNPGRSVKQDRQWFYEVLVHETTHAFNNRYLSDIHLPTWFNEGIAEYMAASLVPGCMADGDWRVATRYVRDGLVDVSHNFERFGGRRLDYAVVQSMVRYMLHKKNKKKFIKFYKLLKAGKSQKEALDEAYGWDEAELIDRWMRASRKM
;
A
#
# COMPACT_ATOMS: atom_id res chain seq x y z
N MET A 1 -39.25 11.81 74.27
CA MET A 1 -38.72 10.44 74.27
C MET A 1 -38.91 9.88 72.87
N ILE A 2 -37.83 9.35 72.30
CA ILE A 2 -37.61 9.01 70.89
C ILE A 2 -37.92 7.51 70.67
N ARG A 3 -38.24 7.17 69.41
CA ARG A 3 -38.27 5.86 68.69
C ARG A 3 -39.60 5.11 68.61
N ASP A 4 -40.14 5.02 67.39
CA ASP A 4 -40.07 3.80 66.56
C ASP A 4 -40.73 3.99 65.19
N ARG A 5 -39.92 4.08 64.11
CA ARG A 5 -40.32 3.82 62.71
C ARG A 5 -39.09 3.59 61.82
N HIS A 6 -38.60 2.36 61.70
CA HIS A 6 -37.63 1.98 60.66
C HIS A 6 -37.66 0.48 60.35
N VAL A 7 -38.69 -0.05 59.69
CA VAL A 7 -38.59 -1.36 58.98
C VAL A 7 -39.64 -1.46 57.85
N VAL A 8 -39.47 -0.74 56.72
CA VAL A 8 -40.21 -1.06 55.46
C VAL A 8 -39.40 -0.81 54.18
N TRP A 9 -38.27 -0.09 54.24
CA TRP A 9 -37.56 0.37 53.03
C TRP A 9 -36.57 -0.62 52.39
N CYS A 10 -36.32 -1.79 52.98
CA CYS A 10 -35.32 -2.74 52.43
C CYS A 10 -35.87 -3.74 51.39
N SER A 11 -37.18 -3.94 51.28
CA SER A 11 -37.74 -5.02 50.44
C SER A 11 -37.85 -4.65 48.96
N TRP A 12 -38.04 -3.37 48.63
CA TRP A 12 -38.26 -2.90 47.26
C TRP A 12 -36.97 -2.74 46.44
N LEU A 13 -35.84 -2.47 47.11
CA LEU A 13 -34.56 -2.26 46.44
C LEU A 13 -34.00 -3.57 45.85
N TRP A 14 -34.28 -4.72 46.48
CA TRP A 14 -33.81 -6.02 46.00
C TRP A 14 -34.55 -6.52 44.76
N VAL A 15 -35.83 -6.17 44.59
CA VAL A 15 -36.62 -6.57 43.41
C VAL A 15 -36.20 -5.80 42.16
N VAL A 16 -35.86 -4.51 42.29
CA VAL A 16 -35.41 -3.66 41.18
C VAL A 16 -34.00 -4.07 40.71
N VAL A 17 -33.10 -4.40 41.63
CA VAL A 17 -31.74 -4.87 41.31
C VAL A 17 -31.78 -6.25 40.64
N ALA A 18 -32.66 -7.16 41.09
CA ALA A 18 -32.82 -8.47 40.46
C ALA A 18 -33.40 -8.38 39.03
N TRP A 19 -34.34 -7.46 38.78
CA TRP A 19 -34.89 -7.20 37.45
C TRP A 19 -33.88 -6.56 36.48
N ALA A 20 -33.05 -5.63 36.97
CA ALA A 20 -31.99 -5.01 36.16
C ALA A 20 -30.88 -6.02 35.79
N MET A 21 -30.56 -6.97 36.67
CA MET A 21 -29.61 -8.05 36.39
C MET A 21 -30.17 -9.08 35.39
N LEU A 22 -31.47 -9.40 35.47
CA LEU A 22 -32.14 -10.30 34.51
C LEU A 22 -32.26 -9.68 33.11
N LEU A 23 -32.56 -8.38 33.02
CA LEU A 23 -32.58 -7.66 31.74
C LEU A 23 -31.17 -7.48 31.15
N GLY A 24 -30.16 -7.24 31.99
CA GLY A 24 -28.76 -7.17 31.56
C GLY A 24 -28.21 -8.53 31.09
N ALA A 25 -28.61 -9.63 31.73
CA ALA A 25 -28.25 -10.98 31.31
C ALA A 25 -28.96 -11.40 30.01
N ALA A 26 -30.24 -11.04 29.83
CA ALA A 26 -30.98 -11.28 28.59
C ALA A 26 -30.44 -10.44 27.41
N ASP A 27 -30.03 -9.18 27.64
CA ASP A 27 -29.40 -8.34 26.61
C ASP A 27 -27.98 -8.84 26.25
N ALA A 28 -27.23 -9.33 27.24
CA ALA A 28 -25.92 -9.95 27.00
C ALA A 28 -26.04 -11.30 26.27
N GLN A 29 -27.07 -12.09 26.57
CA GLN A 29 -27.33 -13.38 25.92
C GLN A 29 -27.94 -13.21 24.51
N MET A 30 -28.76 -12.17 24.27
CA MET A 30 -29.23 -11.81 22.93
C MET A 30 -28.14 -11.21 22.03
N ARG A 31 -27.12 -10.55 22.59
CA ARG A 31 -25.92 -10.13 21.83
C ARG A 31 -25.10 -11.33 21.38
N GLN A 32 -25.04 -12.38 22.19
CA GLN A 32 -24.27 -13.60 21.90
C GLN A 32 -24.86 -14.47 20.77
N GLU A 33 -26.11 -14.21 20.36
CA GLU A 33 -26.79 -14.91 19.24
C GLU A 33 -26.91 -14.07 17.96
N ARG A 34 -26.47 -12.81 17.96
CA ARG A 34 -26.34 -12.06 16.70
C ARG A 34 -25.14 -12.59 15.95
N ASP A 35 -25.30 -12.71 14.64
CA ASP A 35 -24.22 -12.96 13.70
C ASP A 35 -23.38 -11.66 13.67
N GLU A 36 -22.62 -11.38 14.75
CA GLU A 36 -21.79 -10.18 14.96
C GLU A 36 -20.83 -9.95 13.78
N ASP A 37 -20.60 -10.99 12.99
CA ASP A 37 -19.80 -11.00 11.79
C ASP A 37 -20.42 -10.23 10.61
N LYS A 38 -21.68 -9.76 10.67
CA LYS A 38 -22.28 -9.00 9.57
C LYS A 38 -22.44 -7.51 9.84
N GLU A 39 -22.37 -7.06 11.09
CA GLU A 39 -22.69 -5.68 11.42
C GLU A 39 -21.53 -4.73 11.02
N VAL A 40 -21.82 -3.79 10.12
CA VAL A 40 -20.88 -2.76 9.67
C VAL A 40 -21.40 -1.39 10.06
N SER A 41 -20.48 -0.53 10.50
CA SER A 41 -20.75 0.88 10.80
C SER A 41 -19.98 1.74 9.80
N LEU A 42 -20.69 2.64 9.12
CA LEU A 42 -20.16 3.43 8.02
C LEU A 42 -20.52 4.90 8.21
N ALA A 43 -19.55 5.71 8.60
CA ALA A 43 -19.67 7.15 8.65
C ALA A 43 -19.77 7.72 7.23
N LEU A 44 -20.64 8.70 7.05
CA LEU A 44 -20.84 9.41 5.80
C LEU A 44 -20.14 10.77 5.84
N MET A 45 -19.80 11.28 4.66
CA MET A 45 -19.15 12.58 4.47
C MET A 45 -20.01 13.77 4.94
N ASN A 46 -21.32 13.58 5.07
CA ASN A 46 -22.25 14.56 5.62
C ASN A 46 -22.35 14.54 7.16
N GLY A 47 -21.68 13.58 7.82
CA GLY A 47 -21.69 13.40 9.27
C GLY A 47 -22.70 12.36 9.78
N ASP A 48 -23.53 11.79 8.90
CA ASP A 48 -24.44 10.69 9.28
C ASP A 48 -23.67 9.39 9.51
N LEU A 49 -24.27 8.47 10.27
CA LEU A 49 -23.75 7.12 10.51
C LEU A 49 -24.77 6.10 9.99
N VAL A 50 -24.29 5.07 9.29
CA VAL A 50 -25.10 3.95 8.80
C VAL A 50 -24.61 2.67 9.45
N GLU A 51 -25.46 2.04 10.26
CA GLU A 51 -25.14 0.80 10.99
C GLU A 51 -26.15 -0.29 10.66
N GLY A 52 -25.67 -1.50 10.35
CA GLY A 52 -26.52 -2.65 10.08
C GLY A 52 -25.77 -3.80 9.41
N ASP A 53 -26.49 -4.81 8.91
CA ASP A 53 -25.86 -6.00 8.34
C ASP A 53 -25.34 -5.73 6.92
N PHE A 54 -24.06 -5.98 6.67
CA PHE A 54 -23.49 -5.92 5.34
C PHE A 54 -24.16 -6.94 4.42
N VAL A 55 -24.71 -6.47 3.30
CA VAL A 55 -25.33 -7.31 2.28
C VAL A 55 -24.39 -7.52 1.11
N ARG A 56 -23.91 -6.42 0.51
CA ARG A 56 -22.97 -6.41 -0.62
C ARG A 56 -22.28 -5.06 -0.73
N ALA A 57 -21.14 -5.01 -1.40
CA ALA A 57 -20.53 -3.79 -1.90
C ALA A 57 -19.97 -4.02 -3.29
N ASP A 58 -20.08 -2.99 -4.13
CA ASP A 58 -19.40 -2.89 -5.40
C ASP A 58 -18.70 -1.53 -5.51
N GLU A 59 -18.27 -1.15 -6.71
CA GLU A 59 -17.53 0.09 -6.94
C GLU A 59 -18.40 1.34 -6.75
N LYS A 60 -19.73 1.24 -6.84
CA LYS A 60 -20.66 2.36 -6.84
C LYS A 60 -21.42 2.46 -5.52
N GLU A 61 -21.80 1.33 -4.95
CA GLU A 61 -22.67 1.30 -3.78
C GLU A 61 -22.34 0.19 -2.77
N ILE A 62 -22.72 0.45 -1.53
CA ILE A 62 -22.67 -0.45 -0.39
C ILE A 62 -24.09 -0.64 0.09
N VAL A 63 -24.53 -1.88 0.19
CA VAL A 63 -25.86 -2.21 0.70
C VAL A 63 -25.71 -2.74 2.13
N ILE A 64 -26.27 -1.98 3.07
CA ILE A 64 -26.30 -2.29 4.50
C ILE A 64 -27.76 -2.47 4.89
N LYS A 65 -28.13 -3.60 5.48
CA LYS A 65 -29.48 -3.86 5.95
C LYS A 65 -29.67 -3.23 7.33
N VAL A 66 -30.38 -2.11 7.36
CA VAL A 66 -30.68 -1.35 8.59
C VAL A 66 -32.10 -1.68 9.02
N ASN A 67 -32.27 -2.30 10.19
CA ASN A 67 -33.58 -2.72 10.71
C ASN A 67 -34.37 -3.58 9.72
N GLY A 68 -33.70 -4.52 9.04
CA GLY A 68 -34.33 -5.41 8.05
C GLY A 68 -34.56 -4.79 6.67
N VAL A 69 -34.26 -3.49 6.49
CA VAL A 69 -34.45 -2.77 5.23
C VAL A 69 -33.09 -2.48 4.59
N ASP A 70 -32.94 -2.81 3.31
CA ASP A 70 -31.72 -2.51 2.56
C ASP A 70 -31.55 -0.99 2.41
N ARG A 71 -30.44 -0.49 2.94
CA ARG A 71 -29.99 0.89 2.78
C ARG A 71 -28.80 0.91 1.83
N VAL A 72 -28.99 1.59 0.71
CA VAL A 72 -27.93 1.80 -0.29
C VAL A 72 -27.16 3.06 0.08
N VAL A 73 -25.87 2.91 0.33
CA VAL A 73 -24.90 4.00 0.54
C VAL A 73 -24.01 4.07 -0.68
N LYS A 74 -23.95 5.23 -1.33
CA LYS A 74 -22.99 5.40 -2.42
C LYS A 74 -21.57 5.47 -1.85
N VAL A 75 -20.62 4.84 -2.54
CA VAL A 75 -19.21 4.85 -2.12
C VAL A 75 -18.66 6.29 -2.01
N GLU A 76 -19.12 7.21 -2.85
CA GLU A 76 -18.71 8.64 -2.80
C GLU A 76 -19.20 9.40 -1.56
N ASP A 77 -20.26 8.91 -0.92
CA ASP A 77 -20.85 9.51 0.28
C ASP A 77 -20.23 8.95 1.56
N ALA A 78 -19.48 7.84 1.48
CA ALA A 78 -18.89 7.17 2.62
C ALA A 78 -17.53 7.76 3.02
N HIS A 79 -17.23 7.75 4.32
CA HIS A 79 -15.96 8.22 4.84
C HIS A 79 -14.82 7.28 4.37
N PRO A 80 -13.68 7.83 3.87
CA PRO A 80 -12.62 7.01 3.29
C PRO A 80 -11.98 5.97 4.22
N THR A 81 -11.98 6.22 5.54
CA THR A 81 -11.43 5.27 6.54
C THR A 81 -12.35 4.05 6.64
N ASP A 82 -13.64 4.27 6.83
CA ASP A 82 -14.64 3.22 6.97
C ASP A 82 -14.79 2.40 5.68
N LEU A 83 -14.65 3.05 4.52
CA LEU A 83 -14.53 2.34 3.23
C LEU A 83 -13.32 1.41 3.17
N PHE A 84 -12.20 1.83 3.72
CA PHE A 84 -11.01 1.01 3.77
C PHE A 84 -11.23 -0.19 4.70
N ASP A 85 -11.76 0.04 5.89
CA ASP A 85 -12.04 -1.01 6.86
C ASP A 85 -13.06 -2.01 6.32
N LEU A 86 -14.14 -1.52 5.69
CA LEU A 86 -15.12 -2.36 5.02
C LEU A 86 -14.50 -3.20 3.90
N ARG A 87 -13.63 -2.62 3.07
CA ARG A 87 -12.95 -3.37 2.00
C ARG A 87 -12.00 -4.42 2.55
N VAL A 88 -11.23 -4.08 3.58
CA VAL A 88 -10.35 -5.05 4.25
C VAL A 88 -11.19 -6.20 4.80
N TRP A 89 -12.35 -5.89 5.38
CA TRP A 89 -13.29 -6.89 5.88
C TRP A 89 -13.87 -7.77 4.75
N VAL A 90 -14.36 -7.18 3.65
CA VAL A 90 -14.87 -7.91 2.48
C VAL A 90 -13.79 -8.80 1.86
N MET A 91 -12.58 -8.28 1.65
CA MET A 91 -11.46 -9.05 1.10
C MET A 91 -11.08 -10.22 2.01
N ALA A 92 -11.11 -10.01 3.31
CA ALA A 92 -10.78 -11.04 4.27
C ALA A 92 -11.89 -12.08 4.44
N ARG A 93 -13.13 -11.79 4.04
CA ARG A 93 -14.20 -12.79 3.95
C ARG A 93 -13.87 -13.88 2.92
N ASP A 94 -13.26 -13.50 1.79
CA ASP A 94 -12.84 -14.44 0.74
C ASP A 94 -11.50 -15.12 1.06
N ASN A 95 -10.65 -14.47 1.86
CA ASN A 95 -9.37 -15.03 2.32
C ASN A 95 -9.02 -14.58 3.75
N PRO A 96 -9.53 -15.26 4.79
CA PRO A 96 -9.34 -14.83 6.18
C PRO A 96 -7.90 -14.95 6.69
N ARG A 97 -7.02 -15.64 5.95
CA ARG A 97 -5.58 -15.67 6.25
C ARG A 97 -4.91 -14.29 6.12
N ILE A 98 -5.53 -13.35 5.39
CA ILE A 98 -5.05 -11.96 5.31
C ILE A 98 -5.02 -11.31 6.71
N PHE A 99 -6.04 -11.55 7.53
CA PHE A 99 -6.07 -11.05 8.90
C PHE A 99 -4.97 -11.66 9.77
N VAL A 100 -4.69 -12.96 9.59
CA VAL A 100 -3.59 -13.63 10.30
C VAL A 100 -2.24 -13.02 9.91
N GLU A 101 -2.03 -12.72 8.63
CA GLU A 101 -0.82 -12.03 8.16
C GLU A 101 -0.70 -10.60 8.72
N TYR A 102 -1.80 -9.84 8.84
CA TYR A 102 -1.77 -8.54 9.53
C TYR A 102 -1.39 -8.69 11.00
N GLY A 103 -2.01 -9.61 11.72
CA GLY A 103 -1.68 -9.89 13.11
C GLY A 103 -0.21 -10.28 13.28
N ARG A 104 0.31 -11.12 12.38
CA ARG A 104 1.74 -11.48 12.32
C ARG A 104 2.63 -10.26 12.17
N ARG A 105 2.32 -9.33 11.25
CA ARG A 105 3.13 -8.11 11.05
C ARG A 105 3.21 -7.23 12.29
N TYR A 106 2.14 -7.16 13.07
CA TYR A 106 2.13 -6.47 14.36
C TYR A 106 2.91 -7.22 15.44
N LEU A 107 3.15 -8.52 15.32
CA LEU A 107 4.07 -9.24 16.21
C LEU A 107 5.55 -9.14 15.78
N ALA A 108 5.83 -9.18 14.47
CA ALA A 108 7.19 -9.25 13.92
C ALA A 108 7.85 -7.88 13.67
N GLY A 109 7.08 -6.79 13.79
CA GLY A 109 7.53 -5.45 13.43
C GLY A 109 8.45 -4.80 14.47
N ARG A 110 9.21 -3.79 14.02
CA ARG A 110 10.00 -2.88 14.90
C ARG A 110 9.14 -2.14 15.93
N TYR A 111 7.84 -2.08 15.69
CA TYR A 111 6.81 -1.53 16.56
C TYR A 111 5.82 -2.64 16.94
N ALA A 112 6.35 -3.72 17.52
CA ALA A 112 5.51 -4.85 17.90
C ALA A 112 4.39 -4.38 18.84
N ASP A 113 3.15 -4.68 18.46
CA ASP A 113 1.94 -4.30 19.18
C ASP A 113 1.06 -5.53 19.32
N LYS A 114 1.15 -6.17 20.49
CA LYS A 114 0.40 -7.39 20.79
C LYS A 114 -1.11 -7.15 20.85
N ALA A 115 -1.54 -5.95 21.21
CA ALA A 115 -2.96 -5.61 21.29
C ALA A 115 -3.54 -5.56 19.87
N MET A 116 -2.89 -4.81 18.98
CA MET A 116 -3.27 -4.78 17.56
C MET A 116 -3.19 -6.16 16.92
N ALA A 117 -2.14 -6.93 17.20
CA ALA A 117 -2.03 -8.29 16.67
C ALA A 117 -3.21 -9.18 17.08
N ASN A 118 -3.59 -9.13 18.36
CA ASN A 118 -4.74 -9.89 18.88
C ASN A 118 -6.07 -9.41 18.29
N GLU A 119 -6.22 -8.12 18.01
CA GLU A 119 -7.39 -7.59 17.30
C GLU A 119 -7.52 -8.22 15.91
N TRP A 120 -6.42 -8.24 15.13
CA TRP A 120 -6.41 -8.88 13.81
C TRP A 120 -6.65 -10.38 13.87
N PHE A 121 -6.07 -11.09 14.85
CA PHE A 121 -6.35 -12.51 15.05
C PHE A 121 -7.82 -12.76 15.45
N GLY A 122 -8.41 -11.88 16.25
CA GLY A 122 -9.84 -11.92 16.56
C GLY A 122 -10.68 -11.80 15.29
N LYS A 123 -10.36 -10.85 14.41
CA LYS A 123 -11.01 -10.69 13.10
C LYS A 123 -10.85 -11.93 12.21
N ALA A 124 -9.67 -12.57 12.23
CA ALA A 124 -9.44 -13.82 11.51
C ALA A 124 -10.34 -14.96 12.01
N LEU A 125 -10.43 -15.15 13.33
CA LEU A 125 -11.22 -16.21 13.96
C LEU A 125 -12.72 -15.97 13.88
N ALA A 126 -13.14 -14.71 13.83
CA ALA A 126 -14.51 -14.32 13.56
C ALA A 126 -14.95 -14.85 12.17
N VAL A 127 -14.12 -14.66 11.15
CA VAL A 127 -14.42 -15.16 9.79
C VAL A 127 -14.22 -16.66 9.66
N ASP A 128 -13.13 -17.21 10.20
CA ASP A 128 -12.79 -18.63 10.09
C ASP A 128 -12.09 -19.15 11.35
N LYS A 129 -12.86 -19.85 12.19
CA LYS A 129 -12.39 -20.46 13.44
C LYS A 129 -11.30 -21.52 13.22
N SER A 130 -11.19 -22.10 12.02
CA SER A 130 -10.16 -23.10 11.71
C SER A 130 -8.75 -22.50 11.65
N LEU A 131 -8.63 -21.17 11.56
CA LEU A 131 -7.35 -20.45 11.55
C LEU A 131 -6.64 -20.40 12.91
N GLN A 132 -7.26 -20.89 13.99
CA GLN A 132 -6.66 -20.88 15.34
C GLN A 132 -5.27 -21.52 15.36
N THR A 133 -5.10 -22.69 14.73
CA THR A 133 -3.80 -23.37 14.65
C THR A 133 -2.74 -22.50 13.97
N LEU A 134 -3.10 -21.85 12.86
CA LEU A 134 -2.19 -20.96 12.13
C LEU A 134 -1.83 -19.71 12.94
N ILE A 135 -2.79 -19.15 13.68
CA ILE A 135 -2.57 -18.02 14.59
C ILE A 135 -1.60 -18.41 15.71
N ASP A 136 -1.76 -19.60 16.29
CA ASP A 136 -0.87 -20.08 17.34
C ASP A 136 0.55 -20.36 16.80
N GLU A 137 0.68 -20.89 15.58
CA GLU A 137 1.97 -21.01 14.88
C GLU A 137 2.63 -19.64 14.68
N VAL A 138 1.86 -18.65 14.23
CA VAL A 138 2.33 -17.27 14.04
C VAL A 138 2.74 -16.63 15.36
N ARG A 139 2.02 -16.88 16.45
CA ARG A 139 2.38 -16.37 17.79
C ARG A 139 3.71 -16.95 18.27
N GLN A 140 3.96 -18.22 17.97
CA GLN A 140 5.23 -18.88 18.31
C GLN A 140 6.38 -18.42 17.41
N ASN A 141 6.09 -18.15 16.13
CA ASN A 141 7.09 -17.80 15.12
C ASN A 141 6.65 -16.58 14.28
N PRO A 142 6.57 -15.37 14.87
CA PRO A 142 6.01 -14.21 14.17
C PRO A 142 6.86 -13.78 12.96
N ASP A 143 8.15 -14.11 12.95
CA ASP A 143 9.03 -13.87 11.81
C ASP A 143 8.76 -14.77 10.61
N ARG A 144 8.06 -15.90 10.79
CA ARG A 144 7.69 -16.80 9.71
C ARG A 144 6.45 -16.25 9.00
N PRO A 145 6.53 -15.85 7.73
CA PRO A 145 5.36 -15.37 7.00
C PRO A 145 4.26 -16.42 6.97
N VAL A 146 3.01 -15.99 7.09
CA VAL A 146 1.88 -16.86 6.85
C VAL A 146 1.86 -17.17 5.37
N ASP A 147 1.78 -18.45 5.03
CA ASP A 147 1.52 -18.85 3.65
C ASP A 147 0.08 -18.46 3.27
N VAL A 148 -0.07 -17.20 2.88
CA VAL A 148 -1.22 -16.67 2.14
C VAL A 148 -1.08 -17.09 0.67
N ASN A 149 -0.79 -18.38 0.42
CA ASN A 149 -0.51 -19.01 -0.87
C ASN A 149 -0.03 -18.02 -1.96
N PRO A 150 1.25 -17.62 -1.97
CA PRO A 150 1.79 -16.76 -3.02
C PRO A 150 1.77 -17.43 -4.40
N ASP A 151 1.59 -18.76 -4.45
CA ASP A 151 1.48 -19.57 -5.66
C ASP A 151 0.03 -19.91 -6.04
N ALA A 152 -0.97 -19.49 -5.25
CA ALA A 152 -2.33 -19.46 -5.74
C ALA A 152 -2.29 -18.53 -6.94
N LYS A 153 -2.63 -19.04 -8.13
CA LYS A 153 -2.82 -18.19 -9.30
C LYS A 153 -3.89 -17.17 -8.95
N VAL A 154 -3.45 -15.99 -8.53
CA VAL A 154 -4.30 -14.83 -8.47
C VAL A 154 -4.53 -14.47 -9.92
N GLU A 155 -5.74 -14.71 -10.41
CA GLU A 155 -6.15 -14.12 -11.68
C GLU A 155 -6.20 -12.61 -11.48
N GLY A 156 -5.05 -11.97 -11.74
CA GLY A 156 -4.94 -10.52 -11.67
C GLY A 156 -5.93 -9.89 -12.62
N GLN A 157 -6.55 -8.81 -12.18
CA GLN A 157 -7.38 -8.01 -13.05
C GLN A 157 -6.48 -7.40 -14.12
N LYS A 158 -6.60 -7.90 -15.34
CA LYS A 158 -5.96 -7.26 -16.49
C LYS A 158 -6.41 -5.81 -16.54
N PHE A 159 -5.47 -4.91 -16.73
CA PHE A 159 -5.85 -3.52 -16.85
C PHE A 159 -6.71 -3.29 -18.08
N ARG A 160 -7.85 -2.70 -17.81
CA ARG A 160 -8.74 -2.15 -18.81
C ARG A 160 -8.34 -0.71 -19.04
N GLN A 161 -8.46 -0.30 -20.30
CA GLN A 161 -8.45 1.12 -20.64
C GLN A 161 -9.55 1.80 -19.82
N SER A 162 -9.25 2.98 -19.30
CA SER A 162 -10.19 3.70 -18.46
C SER A 162 -11.45 4.07 -19.24
N ASP A 163 -12.60 3.87 -18.62
CA ASP A 163 -13.85 4.45 -19.09
C ASP A 163 -14.02 5.88 -18.52
N PRO A 164 -14.90 6.71 -19.12
CA PRO A 164 -15.11 8.07 -18.66
C PRO A 164 -15.58 8.22 -17.20
N GLU A 165 -16.29 7.23 -16.65
CA GLU A 165 -16.75 7.27 -15.25
C GLU A 165 -15.55 7.11 -14.30
N MET A 166 -14.68 6.14 -14.58
CA MET A 166 -13.45 5.90 -13.84
C MET A 166 -12.49 7.10 -13.92
N GLU A 167 -12.36 7.71 -15.10
CA GLU A 167 -11.54 8.90 -15.26
C GLU A 167 -12.05 10.07 -14.42
N LYS A 168 -13.37 10.31 -14.48
CA LYS A 168 -14.03 11.32 -13.67
C LYS A 168 -13.81 11.07 -12.18
N ALA A 169 -13.98 9.84 -11.71
CA ALA A 169 -13.78 9.48 -10.30
C ALA A 169 -12.34 9.75 -9.84
N VAL A 170 -11.33 9.37 -10.63
CA VAL A 170 -9.92 9.65 -10.31
C VAL A 170 -9.66 11.16 -10.24
N LEU A 171 -10.18 11.92 -11.19
CA LEU A 171 -10.05 13.39 -11.20
C LEU A 171 -10.72 14.03 -9.99
N GLU A 172 -11.93 13.57 -9.61
CA GLU A 172 -12.67 14.09 -8.47
C GLU A 172 -11.95 13.84 -7.15
N VAL A 173 -11.40 12.64 -6.93
CA VAL A 173 -10.58 12.31 -5.76
C VAL A 173 -9.33 13.21 -5.72
N SER A 174 -8.64 13.33 -6.86
CA SER A 174 -7.43 14.16 -6.98
C SER A 174 -7.68 15.62 -6.63
N GLU A 175 -8.75 16.19 -7.19
CA GLU A 175 -9.16 17.57 -6.93
C GLU A 175 -9.70 17.75 -5.51
N GLY A 176 -10.33 16.72 -4.93
CA GLY A 176 -10.70 16.68 -3.51
C GLY A 176 -9.47 16.85 -2.61
N TRP A 177 -8.43 16.06 -2.85
CA TRP A 177 -7.16 16.16 -2.11
C TRP A 177 -6.47 17.51 -2.36
N TYR A 178 -6.52 18.05 -3.57
CA TYR A 178 -6.00 19.39 -3.85
C TYR A 178 -6.72 20.49 -3.07
N ARG A 179 -8.05 20.46 -3.02
CA ARG A 179 -8.86 21.40 -2.22
C ARG A 179 -8.51 21.29 -0.74
N LEU A 180 -8.36 20.08 -0.23
CA LEU A 180 -7.92 19.81 1.13
C LEU A 180 -6.53 20.41 1.40
N ILE A 181 -5.57 20.23 0.49
CA ILE A 181 -4.24 20.82 0.61
C ILE A 181 -4.34 22.34 0.68
N LYS A 182 -5.08 23.00 -0.23
CA LYS A 182 -5.20 24.47 -0.21
C LYS A 182 -5.85 24.97 1.08
N LYS A 183 -6.88 24.28 1.57
CA LYS A 183 -7.66 24.70 2.75
C LYS A 183 -6.88 24.50 4.04
N ARG A 184 -6.29 23.31 4.22
CA ARG A 184 -5.75 22.88 5.52
C ARG A 184 -4.23 22.80 5.54
N VAL A 185 -3.58 22.44 4.44
CA VAL A 185 -2.13 22.18 4.45
C VAL A 185 -1.33 23.43 4.07
N ASN A 186 -1.51 23.91 2.84
CA ASN A 186 -0.75 25.04 2.29
C ASN A 186 -1.55 25.75 1.17
N LYS A 187 -2.02 26.97 1.47
CA LYS A 187 -2.79 27.82 0.54
C LYS A 187 -2.06 28.15 -0.77
N LYS A 188 -0.72 28.05 -0.79
CA LYS A 188 0.12 28.32 -1.97
C LYS A 188 0.33 27.11 -2.87
N CYS A 189 -0.28 25.95 -2.56
CA CYS A 189 -0.20 24.78 -3.42
C CYS A 189 -0.75 25.08 -4.82
N ALA A 190 0.04 24.77 -5.84
CA ALA A 190 -0.29 24.95 -7.25
C ALA A 190 -0.58 23.62 -7.92
N ARG A 191 -1.45 23.64 -8.92
CA ARG A 191 -1.68 22.53 -9.84
C ARG A 191 -0.88 22.77 -11.12
N VAL A 192 -0.09 21.79 -11.53
CA VAL A 192 0.65 21.75 -12.80
C VAL A 192 0.20 20.51 -13.54
N GLU A 193 -0.24 20.69 -14.79
CA GLU A 193 -0.76 19.61 -15.61
C GLU A 193 0.18 19.35 -16.77
N THR A 194 0.41 18.07 -17.06
CA THR A 194 1.18 17.60 -18.21
C THR A 194 0.33 16.61 -19.01
N GLU A 195 0.89 15.93 -20.01
CA GLU A 195 0.16 14.93 -20.80
C GLU A 195 -0.29 13.76 -19.91
N HIS A 196 0.60 13.28 -19.04
CA HIS A 196 0.38 12.06 -18.25
C HIS A 196 0.13 12.31 -16.74
N PHE A 197 0.33 13.55 -16.24
CA PHE A 197 0.36 13.81 -14.79
C PHE A 197 -0.47 15.02 -14.36
N LEU A 198 -1.03 14.90 -13.14
CA LEU A 198 -1.57 16.01 -12.36
C LEU A 198 -0.69 16.25 -11.14
N ILE A 199 0.08 17.34 -11.17
CA ILE A 199 1.10 17.61 -10.16
C ILE A 199 0.60 18.71 -9.23
N TYR A 200 0.36 18.35 -7.98
CA TYR A 200 -0.02 19.25 -6.90
C TYR A 200 1.21 19.57 -6.06
N THR A 201 1.70 20.81 -6.10
CA THR A 201 3.03 21.13 -5.57
C THR A 201 3.07 22.41 -4.76
N THR A 202 3.83 22.40 -3.66
CA THR A 202 4.18 23.60 -2.89
C THR A 202 5.51 24.23 -3.32
N TRP A 203 6.11 23.74 -4.41
CA TRP A 203 7.33 24.30 -5.00
C TRP A 203 7.09 25.68 -5.61
N LYS A 204 8.17 26.45 -5.75
CA LYS A 204 8.14 27.76 -6.41
C LYS A 204 7.74 27.60 -7.89
N LYS A 205 6.99 28.57 -8.42
CA LYS A 205 6.53 28.59 -9.81
C LYS A 205 7.65 28.38 -10.84
N ALA A 206 8.84 28.90 -10.56
CA ALA A 206 10.02 28.73 -11.42
C ALA A 206 10.43 27.26 -11.64
N ASP A 207 10.06 26.36 -10.73
CA ASP A 207 10.43 24.94 -10.81
C ASP A 207 9.35 24.06 -11.48
N HIS A 208 8.13 24.58 -11.69
CA HIS A 208 6.98 23.81 -12.20
C HIS A 208 7.27 23.14 -13.54
N LYS A 209 7.82 23.90 -14.50
CA LYS A 209 8.18 23.37 -15.83
C LYS A 209 9.23 22.27 -15.76
N LYS A 210 10.19 22.36 -14.82
CA LYS A 210 11.24 21.35 -14.65
C LYS A 210 10.67 20.06 -14.07
N LEU A 211 9.79 20.18 -13.07
CA LEU A 211 9.11 19.04 -12.45
C LEU A 211 8.28 18.26 -13.47
N GLY A 212 7.44 18.95 -14.25
CA GLY A 212 6.65 18.33 -15.31
C GLY A 212 7.51 17.63 -16.37
N LYS A 213 8.58 18.30 -16.85
CA LYS A 213 9.52 17.69 -17.81
C LYS A 213 10.19 16.43 -17.29
N GLN A 214 10.54 16.37 -16.00
CA GLN A 214 11.20 15.19 -15.42
C GLN A 214 10.24 13.99 -15.38
N LEU A 215 8.97 14.22 -15.02
CA LEU A 215 7.93 13.18 -15.00
C LEU A 215 7.62 12.65 -16.41
N GLU A 216 7.49 13.51 -17.41
CA GLU A 216 7.28 13.07 -18.80
C GLU A 216 8.49 12.31 -19.37
N LYS A 217 9.70 12.73 -19.00
CA LYS A 217 10.93 11.99 -19.36
C LYS A 217 10.97 10.60 -18.70
N LEU A 218 10.50 10.49 -17.46
CA LEU A 218 10.36 9.22 -16.77
C LEU A 218 9.36 8.32 -17.49
N TYR A 219 8.15 8.83 -17.74
CA TYR A 219 7.09 8.09 -18.42
C TYR A 219 7.55 7.51 -19.76
N SER A 220 8.06 8.37 -20.64
CA SER A 220 8.59 7.96 -21.96
C SER A 220 9.76 6.97 -21.86
N THR A 221 10.57 7.06 -20.80
CA THR A 221 11.68 6.11 -20.58
C THR A 221 11.18 4.76 -20.10
N LEU A 222 10.20 4.72 -19.20
CA LEU A 222 9.54 3.47 -18.79
C LEU A 222 8.90 2.79 -20.00
N CYS A 223 8.09 3.51 -20.78
CA CYS A 223 7.46 2.96 -21.98
C CYS A 223 8.48 2.35 -22.94
N ARG A 224 9.57 3.07 -23.26
CA ARG A 224 10.66 2.57 -24.10
C ARG A 224 11.37 1.33 -23.52
N LYS A 225 11.53 1.26 -22.19
CA LYS A 225 12.22 0.15 -21.52
C LYS A 225 11.36 -1.13 -21.54
N PHE A 226 10.04 -0.98 -21.46
CA PHE A 226 9.07 -2.08 -21.44
C PHE A 226 8.45 -2.38 -22.82
N ASP A 227 8.92 -1.72 -23.89
CA ASP A 227 8.39 -1.84 -25.26
C ASP A 227 6.89 -1.52 -25.34
N ILE A 228 6.47 -0.49 -24.60
CA ILE A 228 5.13 0.09 -24.66
C ILE A 228 5.17 1.26 -25.66
N PRO A 229 4.22 1.35 -26.60
CA PRO A 229 4.05 2.54 -27.43
C PRO A 229 3.91 3.79 -26.56
N LYS A 230 4.57 4.89 -26.93
CA LYS A 230 4.54 6.13 -26.11
C LYS A 230 3.14 6.77 -26.08
N GLU A 231 2.32 6.45 -27.07
CA GLU A 231 0.95 6.92 -27.26
C GLU A 231 -0.04 6.18 -26.36
N GLU A 232 0.35 5.02 -25.82
CA GLU A 232 -0.46 4.29 -24.86
C GLU A 232 -0.31 4.97 -23.50
N ASN A 233 -1.40 5.58 -23.02
CA ASN A 233 -1.46 6.13 -21.67
C ASN A 233 -1.86 5.04 -20.68
N ILE A 234 -0.92 4.61 -19.84
CA ILE A 234 -1.19 3.59 -18.83
C ILE A 234 -1.95 4.16 -17.61
N TRP A 235 -1.99 5.49 -17.46
CA TRP A 235 -2.69 6.16 -16.36
C TRP A 235 -4.16 6.41 -16.69
N THR A 236 -4.96 6.60 -15.64
CA THR A 236 -6.40 6.79 -15.73
C THR A 236 -6.80 8.11 -15.06
N PRO A 237 -7.16 9.18 -15.79
CA PRO A 237 -6.65 9.56 -17.10
C PRO A 237 -5.23 10.15 -17.03
N LYS A 238 -4.82 10.62 -15.84
CA LYS A 238 -3.50 11.17 -15.52
C LYS A 238 -3.16 10.76 -14.11
N MET A 239 -1.89 10.49 -13.84
CA MET A 239 -1.47 10.09 -12.50
C MET A 239 -1.26 11.32 -11.59
N PRO A 240 -1.92 11.38 -10.42
CA PRO A 240 -1.68 12.42 -9.43
C PRO A 240 -0.32 12.29 -8.74
N ILE A 241 0.39 13.40 -8.64
CA ILE A 241 1.66 13.54 -7.93
C ILE A 241 1.55 14.69 -6.93
N TYR A 242 1.75 14.40 -5.65
CA TYR A 242 1.73 15.39 -4.57
C TYR A 242 3.15 15.70 -4.10
N CYS A 243 3.68 16.88 -4.44
CA CYS A 243 5.06 17.28 -4.17
C CYS A 243 5.14 18.39 -3.11
N PHE A 244 5.59 18.05 -1.91
CA PHE A 244 5.76 19.03 -0.84
C PHE A 244 7.22 19.44 -0.67
N TRP A 245 7.51 20.74 -0.71
CA TRP A 245 8.85 21.26 -0.42
C TRP A 245 9.21 21.16 1.07
N LYS A 246 8.21 21.19 1.96
CA LYS A 246 8.41 21.11 3.42
C LYS A 246 7.88 19.79 3.95
N GLN A 247 8.69 19.09 4.76
CA GLN A 247 8.27 17.86 5.43
C GLN A 247 7.00 18.03 6.28
N ARG A 248 6.83 19.18 6.94
CA ARG A 248 5.60 19.50 7.69
C ARG A 248 4.35 19.47 6.82
N ASP A 249 4.42 20.02 5.61
CA ASP A 249 3.27 20.06 4.71
C ASP A 249 2.90 18.64 4.24
N PHE A 250 3.91 17.81 3.97
CA PHE A 250 3.72 16.38 3.69
C PHE A 250 3.07 15.63 4.87
N GLN A 251 3.61 15.78 6.07
CA GLN A 251 3.08 15.11 7.26
C GLN A 251 1.64 15.51 7.53
N ARG A 252 1.34 16.82 7.40
CA ARG A 252 -0.02 17.32 7.60
C ARG A 252 -0.97 16.83 6.51
N PHE A 253 -0.55 16.87 5.24
CA PHE A 253 -1.36 16.30 4.17
C PHE A 253 -1.66 14.82 4.43
N TYR A 254 -0.67 14.06 4.88
CA TYR A 254 -0.86 12.65 5.15
C TYR A 254 -1.88 12.39 6.27
N VAL A 255 -1.81 13.16 7.38
CA VAL A 255 -2.82 13.07 8.44
C VAL A 255 -4.20 13.45 7.91
N GLU A 256 -4.31 14.53 7.15
CA GLU A 256 -5.62 15.01 6.69
C GLU A 256 -6.24 14.12 5.59
N ALA A 257 -5.43 13.47 4.76
CA ALA A 257 -5.90 12.62 3.66
C ALA A 257 -6.08 11.14 4.03
N PHE A 258 -5.39 10.66 5.06
CA PHE A 258 -5.39 9.24 5.46
C PHE A 258 -5.79 8.99 6.91
N ASP A 259 -6.12 10.06 7.66
CA ASP A 259 -6.50 10.02 9.08
C ASP A 259 -5.54 9.20 9.96
N ARG A 260 -4.24 9.29 9.67
CA ARG A 260 -3.22 8.52 10.38
C ARG A 260 -1.87 9.22 10.38
N ARG A 261 -1.02 8.84 11.33
CA ARG A 261 0.33 9.41 11.42
C ARG A 261 1.13 9.12 10.16
N SER A 262 1.81 10.14 9.64
CA SER A 262 2.74 10.00 8.53
C SER A 262 3.85 8.99 8.84
N PRO A 263 4.14 8.04 7.93
CA PRO A 263 5.34 7.22 8.06
C PRO A 263 6.58 8.11 7.97
N PRO A 264 7.72 7.68 8.56
CA PRO A 264 9.00 8.37 8.43
C PRO A 264 9.64 8.09 7.05
N ALA A 265 8.93 8.41 5.97
CA ALA A 265 9.35 8.17 4.59
C ALA A 265 9.59 9.48 3.82
N ALA A 266 10.48 9.42 2.83
CA ALA A 266 10.75 10.53 1.91
C ALA A 266 9.68 10.64 0.82
N GLY A 267 9.08 9.50 0.47
CA GLY A 267 8.02 9.35 -0.51
C GLY A 267 7.14 8.15 -0.18
N LEU A 268 6.01 8.07 -0.86
CA LEU A 268 5.23 6.84 -0.92
C LEU A 268 4.45 6.79 -2.24
N CYS A 269 4.38 5.59 -2.80
CA CYS A 269 3.39 5.21 -3.79
C CYS A 269 2.18 4.59 -3.10
N GLY A 270 0.98 5.03 -3.49
CA GLY A 270 -0.27 4.37 -3.15
C GLY A 270 -1.03 3.95 -4.39
N HIS A 271 -1.82 2.89 -4.26
CA HIS A 271 -2.72 2.39 -5.28
C HIS A 271 -4.04 2.02 -4.61
N ARG A 272 -5.16 2.54 -5.14
CA ARG A 272 -6.51 2.25 -4.67
C ARG A 272 -7.41 2.02 -5.88
N LEU A 273 -7.71 0.77 -6.22
CA LEU A 273 -8.35 0.42 -7.49
C LEU A 273 -7.57 1.07 -8.64
N SER A 274 -8.23 1.74 -9.59
CA SER A 274 -7.55 2.44 -10.69
C SER A 274 -6.81 3.73 -10.30
N PHE A 275 -6.84 4.15 -9.02
CA PHE A 275 -6.21 5.36 -8.54
C PHE A 275 -4.79 5.10 -8.01
N SER A 276 -3.78 5.29 -8.87
CA SER A 276 -2.37 5.35 -8.47
C SER A 276 -1.97 6.78 -8.12
N TYR A 277 -1.22 6.98 -7.05
CA TYR A 277 -0.70 8.29 -6.67
C TYR A 277 0.67 8.20 -6.02
N VAL A 278 1.42 9.30 -6.08
CA VAL A 278 2.72 9.44 -5.41
C VAL A 278 2.70 10.67 -4.53
N ILE A 279 3.19 10.54 -3.30
CA ILE A 279 3.32 11.65 -2.34
C ILE A 279 4.78 11.76 -1.95
N LEU A 280 5.36 12.95 -2.07
CA LEU A 280 6.78 13.18 -1.86
C LEU A 280 6.99 14.37 -0.95
N ASN A 281 8.07 14.30 -0.17
CA ASN A 281 8.61 15.44 0.53
C ASN A 281 10.07 15.67 0.17
N GLN A 282 10.55 16.90 0.39
CA GLN A 282 11.97 17.13 0.46
C GLN A 282 12.45 16.86 1.89
N MET A 283 13.06 15.71 2.12
CA MET A 283 13.86 15.50 3.33
C MET A 283 15.15 16.31 3.24
N ARG A 284 15.18 17.45 3.92
CA ARG A 284 16.43 18.19 4.13
C ARG A 284 17.28 17.41 5.13
N ASN A 285 18.45 16.98 4.69
CA ASN A 285 19.41 16.35 5.58
C ASN A 285 20.49 17.37 5.96
N PRO A 286 20.79 17.54 7.26
CA PRO A 286 21.94 18.34 7.68
C PRO A 286 23.19 17.93 6.91
N GLY A 287 23.93 18.91 6.38
CA GLY A 287 25.14 18.67 5.59
C GLY A 287 24.93 18.46 4.08
N ARG A 288 23.70 18.36 3.58
CA ARG A 288 23.44 18.39 2.13
C ARG A 288 23.24 19.81 1.63
N SER A 289 23.82 20.10 0.46
CA SER A 289 23.51 21.30 -0.30
C SER A 289 22.08 21.23 -0.86
N VAL A 290 21.49 22.39 -1.17
CA VAL A 290 20.18 22.47 -1.86
C VAL A 290 20.18 21.68 -3.17
N LYS A 291 21.32 21.62 -3.87
CA LYS A 291 21.48 20.83 -5.10
C LYS A 291 21.34 19.34 -4.82
N GLN A 292 22.01 18.83 -3.79
CA GLN A 292 21.92 17.43 -3.36
C GLN A 292 20.51 17.08 -2.86
N ASP A 293 19.86 17.95 -2.10
CA ASP A 293 18.48 17.72 -1.66
C ASP A 293 17.51 17.64 -2.86
N ARG A 294 17.70 18.50 -3.87
CA ARG A 294 16.89 18.45 -5.10
C ARG A 294 17.15 17.18 -5.90
N GLN A 295 18.40 16.74 -5.98
CA GLN A 295 18.76 15.51 -6.68
C GLN A 295 18.15 14.30 -5.97
N TRP A 296 18.25 14.24 -4.65
CA TRP A 296 17.59 13.23 -3.83
C TRP A 296 16.07 13.23 -4.03
N PHE A 297 15.44 14.41 -4.06
CA PHE A 297 14.01 14.49 -4.34
C PHE A 297 13.64 13.87 -5.70
N TYR A 298 14.42 14.14 -6.76
CA TYR A 298 14.16 13.55 -8.07
C TYR A 298 14.41 12.04 -8.09
N GLU A 299 15.39 11.55 -7.32
CA GLU A 299 15.66 10.13 -7.12
C GLU A 299 14.43 9.44 -6.52
N VAL A 300 13.90 9.95 -5.41
CA VAL A 300 12.68 9.42 -4.77
C VAL A 300 11.46 9.57 -5.69
N LEU A 301 11.32 10.70 -6.40
CA LEU A 301 10.22 10.90 -7.36
C LEU A 301 10.20 9.80 -8.43
N VAL A 302 11.37 9.47 -8.99
CA VAL A 302 11.49 8.42 -10.00
C VAL A 302 11.22 7.04 -9.38
N HIS A 303 11.78 6.77 -8.20
CA HIS A 303 11.59 5.52 -7.48
C HIS A 303 10.09 5.24 -7.22
N GLU A 304 9.40 6.15 -6.54
CA GLU A 304 7.98 5.96 -6.18
C GLU A 304 7.06 5.92 -7.41
N THR A 305 7.35 6.73 -8.43
CA THR A 305 6.57 6.71 -9.68
C THR A 305 6.77 5.41 -10.45
N THR A 306 7.93 4.76 -10.30
CA THR A 306 8.18 3.46 -10.91
C THR A 306 7.35 2.37 -10.24
N HIS A 307 7.13 2.43 -8.92
CA HIS A 307 6.15 1.55 -8.27
C HIS A 307 4.74 1.78 -8.78
N ALA A 308 4.32 3.04 -8.96
CA ALA A 308 3.01 3.34 -9.51
C ALA A 308 2.83 2.76 -10.92
N PHE A 309 3.88 2.83 -11.75
CA PHE A 309 3.92 2.20 -13.07
C PHE A 309 3.81 0.68 -12.96
N ASN A 310 4.58 0.05 -12.08
CA ASN A 310 4.57 -1.40 -11.91
C ASN A 310 3.23 -1.91 -11.37
N ASN A 311 2.58 -1.15 -10.49
CA ASN A 311 1.26 -1.44 -9.99
C ASN A 311 0.17 -1.22 -11.03
N ARG A 312 0.43 -0.52 -12.15
CA ARG A 312 -0.57 -0.17 -13.18
C ARG A 312 -0.28 -0.72 -14.57
N TYR A 313 0.86 -1.35 -14.81
CA TYR A 313 1.15 -1.95 -16.11
C TYR A 313 0.74 -3.44 -16.16
N LEU A 314 0.00 -3.83 -17.20
CA LEU A 314 -0.57 -5.17 -17.48
C LEU A 314 -1.67 -5.70 -16.54
N SER A 315 -1.44 -5.76 -15.22
CA SER A 315 -2.42 -6.24 -14.22
C SER A 315 -2.15 -5.69 -12.82
N ASP A 316 -3.05 -5.84 -11.87
CA ASP A 316 -2.87 -5.41 -10.48
C ASP A 316 -1.95 -6.33 -9.65
N ILE A 317 -1.44 -7.43 -10.22
CA ILE A 317 -0.57 -8.38 -9.52
C ILE A 317 0.70 -7.70 -9.05
N HIS A 318 0.99 -7.80 -7.75
CA HIS A 318 2.21 -7.24 -7.20
C HIS A 318 3.45 -8.01 -7.67
N LEU A 319 4.48 -7.29 -8.09
CA LEU A 319 5.76 -7.91 -8.41
C LEU A 319 6.46 -8.37 -7.11
N PRO A 320 7.33 -9.40 -7.16
CA PRO A 320 8.20 -9.72 -6.03
C PRO A 320 8.95 -8.49 -5.55
N THR A 321 9.00 -8.26 -4.23
CA THR A 321 9.51 -7.02 -3.64
C THR A 321 10.91 -6.67 -4.14
N TRP A 322 11.83 -7.63 -4.15
CA TRP A 322 13.20 -7.42 -4.63
C TRP A 322 13.24 -6.90 -6.07
N PHE A 323 12.36 -7.42 -6.92
CA PHE A 323 12.31 -7.07 -8.34
C PHE A 323 11.65 -5.71 -8.54
N ASN A 324 10.55 -5.44 -7.82
CA ASN A 324 9.86 -4.14 -7.85
C ASN A 324 10.81 -3.01 -7.42
N GLU A 325 11.50 -3.19 -6.30
CA GLU A 325 12.49 -2.26 -5.75
C GLU A 325 13.71 -2.13 -6.67
N GLY A 326 14.21 -3.24 -7.20
CA GLY A 326 15.33 -3.24 -8.14
C GLY A 326 15.04 -2.46 -9.43
N ILE A 327 13.80 -2.53 -9.95
CA ILE A 327 13.37 -1.71 -11.09
C ILE A 327 13.31 -0.24 -10.70
N ALA A 328 12.71 0.10 -9.55
CA ALA A 328 12.61 1.47 -9.07
C ALA A 328 13.98 2.15 -8.92
N GLU A 329 14.94 1.46 -8.28
CA GLU A 329 16.32 1.90 -8.12
C GLU A 329 17.07 1.98 -9.46
N TYR A 330 16.85 1.03 -10.37
CA TYR A 330 17.47 1.04 -11.69
C TYR A 330 17.01 2.26 -12.50
N MET A 331 15.72 2.57 -12.43
CA MET A 331 15.14 3.72 -13.11
C MET A 331 15.62 5.03 -12.51
N ALA A 332 15.72 5.12 -11.17
CA ALA A 332 16.24 6.29 -10.48
C ALA A 332 17.67 6.62 -10.93
N ALA A 333 18.58 5.63 -10.88
CA ALA A 333 19.95 5.79 -11.37
C ALA A 333 20.02 6.16 -12.87
N SER A 334 19.12 5.60 -13.69
CA SER A 334 19.12 5.86 -15.13
C SER A 334 18.63 7.26 -15.51
N LEU A 335 17.79 7.88 -14.68
CA LEU A 335 17.09 9.13 -15.01
C LEU A 335 17.56 10.35 -14.20
N VAL A 336 18.28 10.11 -13.10
CA VAL A 336 18.79 11.16 -12.20
C VAL A 336 20.30 11.01 -12.11
N PRO A 337 21.08 11.61 -13.04
CA PRO A 337 22.53 11.46 -13.06
C PRO A 337 23.18 11.86 -11.73
N GLY A 338 24.11 11.04 -11.23
CA GLY A 338 24.87 11.28 -10.00
C GLY A 338 24.06 11.16 -8.71
N CYS A 339 22.86 10.57 -8.76
CA CYS A 339 22.08 10.25 -7.57
C CYS A 339 22.73 9.10 -6.77
N MET A 340 22.25 8.81 -5.57
CA MET A 340 22.89 7.78 -4.73
C MET A 340 22.76 6.39 -5.35
N ALA A 341 21.59 6.05 -5.89
CA ALA A 341 21.34 4.81 -6.63
C ALA A 341 22.34 4.57 -7.77
N ASP A 342 22.91 5.60 -8.41
CA ASP A 342 23.88 5.42 -9.49
C ASP A 342 25.25 4.93 -8.98
N GLY A 343 25.60 5.26 -7.74
CA GLY A 343 26.86 4.87 -7.11
C GLY A 343 26.77 3.58 -6.27
N ASP A 344 25.67 3.41 -5.54
CA ASP A 344 25.57 2.40 -4.49
C ASP A 344 25.67 0.95 -5.02
N TRP A 345 25.13 0.68 -6.21
CA TRP A 345 25.17 -0.68 -6.77
C TRP A 345 26.59 -1.21 -7.00
N ARG A 346 27.57 -0.35 -7.28
CA ARG A 346 28.97 -0.77 -7.46
C ARG A 346 29.60 -1.18 -6.14
N VAL A 347 29.28 -0.46 -5.06
CA VAL A 347 29.72 -0.78 -3.71
C VAL A 347 29.07 -2.08 -3.24
N ALA A 348 27.76 -2.21 -3.46
CA ALA A 348 27.02 -3.42 -3.11
C ALA A 348 27.55 -4.66 -3.82
N THR A 349 27.78 -4.55 -5.13
CA THR A 349 28.39 -5.60 -5.95
C THR A 349 29.74 -6.06 -5.39
N ARG A 350 30.57 -5.12 -4.93
CA ARG A 350 31.87 -5.43 -4.31
C ARG A 350 31.71 -6.22 -3.02
N TYR A 351 30.82 -5.79 -2.14
CA TYR A 351 30.60 -6.48 -0.86
C TYR A 351 30.07 -7.90 -1.03
N VAL A 352 29.15 -8.12 -1.96
CA VAL A 352 28.67 -9.47 -2.26
C VAL A 352 29.79 -10.33 -2.86
N ARG A 353 30.62 -9.76 -3.74
CA ARG A 353 31.77 -10.46 -4.34
C ARG A 353 32.79 -10.88 -3.30
N ASP A 354 33.02 -10.04 -2.31
CA ASP A 354 33.99 -10.29 -1.26
C ASP A 354 33.39 -11.19 -0.14
N GLY A 355 32.18 -11.73 -0.34
CA GLY A 355 31.51 -12.65 0.58
C GLY A 355 30.99 -11.99 1.86
N LEU A 356 30.89 -10.66 1.89
CA LEU A 356 30.49 -9.90 3.07
C LEU A 356 28.98 -9.83 3.26
N VAL A 357 28.22 -10.21 2.23
CA VAL A 357 26.75 -10.09 2.17
C VAL A 357 26.22 -11.31 1.44
N ASP A 358 25.42 -12.12 2.13
CA ASP A 358 24.53 -13.07 1.46
C ASP A 358 23.39 -12.28 0.79
N VAL A 359 23.03 -12.67 -0.42
CA VAL A 359 21.96 -12.03 -1.20
C VAL A 359 20.74 -12.91 -1.38
N SER A 360 20.85 -14.19 -1.01
CA SER A 360 19.80 -15.19 -1.18
C SER A 360 18.55 -14.78 -0.39
N HIS A 361 18.73 -14.13 0.76
CA HIS A 361 17.61 -13.61 1.57
C HIS A 361 16.74 -12.60 0.83
N ASN A 362 17.24 -11.90 -0.20
CA ASN A 362 16.43 -10.89 -0.89
C ASN A 362 15.27 -11.50 -1.68
N PHE A 363 15.38 -12.75 -2.13
CA PHE A 363 14.32 -13.44 -2.87
C PHE A 363 13.15 -13.85 -1.97
N GLU A 364 13.43 -14.14 -0.70
CA GLU A 364 12.43 -14.56 0.30
C GLU A 364 11.92 -13.38 1.14
N ARG A 365 12.83 -12.53 1.62
CA ARG A 365 12.55 -11.41 2.53
C ARG A 365 13.47 -10.24 2.21
N PHE A 366 12.96 -9.30 1.41
CA PHE A 366 13.66 -8.05 1.16
C PHE A 366 13.85 -7.27 2.46
N GLY A 367 15.11 -7.04 2.84
CA GLY A 367 15.45 -6.46 4.15
C GLY A 367 15.24 -4.95 4.26
N GLY A 368 15.07 -4.24 3.14
CA GLY A 368 14.86 -2.80 3.11
C GLY A 368 16.07 -1.98 3.59
N ARG A 369 17.25 -2.58 3.74
CA ARG A 369 18.49 -1.84 4.03
C ARG A 369 18.99 -1.22 2.74
N ARG A 370 19.68 -0.09 2.84
CA ARG A 370 20.30 0.59 1.68
C ARG A 370 21.11 -0.36 0.78
N LEU A 371 21.82 -1.32 1.39
CA LEU A 371 22.59 -2.32 0.68
C LEU A 371 21.70 -3.30 -0.10
N ASP A 372 20.54 -3.68 0.44
CA ASP A 372 19.59 -4.57 -0.23
C ASP A 372 19.09 -3.92 -1.53
N TYR A 373 18.69 -2.65 -1.49
CA TYR A 373 18.30 -1.85 -2.67
C TYR A 373 19.38 -1.86 -3.76
N ALA A 374 20.62 -1.58 -3.37
CA ALA A 374 21.76 -1.52 -4.29
C ALA A 374 22.10 -2.90 -4.91
N VAL A 375 21.93 -3.99 -4.15
CA VAL A 375 22.07 -5.36 -4.67
C VAL A 375 21.01 -5.65 -5.71
N VAL A 376 19.72 -5.48 -5.37
CA VAL A 376 18.62 -5.86 -6.27
C VAL A 376 18.59 -4.99 -7.53
N GLN A 377 18.97 -3.71 -7.40
CA GLN A 377 19.21 -2.83 -8.54
C GLN A 377 20.27 -3.37 -9.50
N SER A 378 21.40 -3.85 -8.96
CA SER A 378 22.50 -4.40 -9.76
C SER A 378 22.11 -5.69 -10.48
N MET A 379 21.27 -6.53 -9.85
CA MET A 379 20.69 -7.73 -10.46
C MET A 379 19.74 -7.34 -11.61
N VAL A 380 18.83 -6.39 -11.39
CA VAL A 380 17.95 -5.87 -12.45
C VAL A 380 18.76 -5.27 -13.61
N ARG A 381 19.83 -4.53 -13.32
CA ARG A 381 20.74 -4.00 -14.34
C ARG A 381 21.36 -5.12 -15.19
N TYR A 382 21.76 -6.23 -14.57
CA TYR A 382 22.28 -7.41 -15.27
C TYR A 382 21.19 -8.10 -16.12
N MET A 383 20.01 -8.33 -15.55
CA MET A 383 18.88 -8.95 -16.24
C MET A 383 18.41 -8.11 -17.44
N LEU A 384 18.46 -6.78 -17.33
CA LEU A 384 18.04 -5.82 -18.35
C LEU A 384 19.17 -5.44 -19.33
N HIS A 385 20.36 -6.04 -19.22
CA HIS A 385 21.46 -5.82 -20.16
C HIS A 385 20.97 -5.99 -21.61
N LYS A 386 21.52 -5.23 -22.58
CA LYS A 386 20.97 -5.09 -23.94
C LYS A 386 20.62 -6.42 -24.63
N LYS A 387 21.44 -7.46 -24.42
CA LYS A 387 21.25 -8.81 -24.98
C LYS A 387 20.04 -9.57 -24.37
N ASN A 388 19.57 -9.16 -23.21
CA ASN A 388 18.55 -9.83 -22.40
C ASN A 388 17.21 -9.06 -22.33
N LYS A 389 17.05 -7.90 -22.98
CA LYS A 389 15.83 -7.07 -22.87
C LYS A 389 14.55 -7.86 -23.12
N LYS A 390 14.50 -8.68 -24.17
CA LYS A 390 13.33 -9.51 -24.50
C LYS A 390 13.00 -10.51 -23.39
N LYS A 391 14.03 -11.14 -22.79
CA LYS A 391 13.87 -12.06 -21.65
C LYS A 391 13.37 -11.32 -20.41
N PHE A 392 13.88 -10.11 -20.16
CA PHE A 392 13.42 -9.28 -19.05
C PHE A 392 11.94 -8.93 -19.15
N ILE A 393 11.50 -8.47 -20.33
CA ILE A 393 10.09 -8.15 -20.58
C ILE A 393 9.23 -9.41 -20.46
N LYS A 394 9.71 -10.57 -20.95
CA LYS A 394 9.01 -11.85 -20.78
C LYS A 394 8.85 -12.19 -19.29
N PHE A 395 9.93 -12.12 -18.50
CA PHE A 395 9.91 -12.36 -17.06
C PHE A 395 8.89 -11.46 -16.34
N TYR A 396 8.94 -10.16 -16.62
CA TYR A 396 7.97 -9.20 -16.09
C TYR A 396 6.53 -9.58 -16.44
N LYS A 397 6.25 -9.88 -17.71
CA LYS A 397 4.91 -10.26 -18.18
C LYS A 397 4.39 -11.54 -17.51
N LEU A 398 5.26 -12.53 -17.29
CA LEU A 398 4.90 -13.77 -16.60
C LEU A 398 4.55 -13.51 -15.14
N LEU A 399 5.32 -12.69 -14.44
CA LEU A 399 4.99 -12.26 -13.07
C LEU A 399 3.64 -11.53 -13.02
N LYS A 400 3.40 -10.59 -13.94
CA LYS A 400 2.11 -9.90 -14.06
C LYS A 400 0.97 -10.80 -14.54
N ALA A 401 1.25 -12.00 -15.03
CA ALA A 401 0.25 -13.02 -15.34
C ALA A 401 -0.01 -13.98 -14.18
N GLY A 402 0.60 -13.74 -13.00
CA GLY A 402 0.39 -14.52 -11.79
C GLY A 402 1.27 -15.76 -11.67
N LYS A 403 2.32 -15.87 -12.49
CA LYS A 403 3.34 -16.92 -12.29
C LYS A 403 4.20 -16.61 -11.08
N SER A 404 4.64 -17.66 -10.38
CA SER A 404 5.63 -17.52 -9.33
C SER A 404 6.96 -17.03 -9.91
N GLN A 405 7.81 -16.42 -9.08
CA GLN A 405 9.11 -15.93 -9.54
C GLN A 405 10.00 -17.04 -10.10
N LYS A 406 9.93 -18.25 -9.53
CA LYS A 406 10.66 -19.42 -9.98
C LYS A 406 10.23 -19.85 -11.39
N GLU A 407 8.92 -20.02 -11.60
CA GLU A 407 8.38 -20.38 -12.92
C GLU A 407 8.66 -19.31 -13.97
N ALA A 408 8.50 -18.04 -13.60
CA ALA A 408 8.74 -16.93 -14.50
C ALA A 408 10.21 -16.84 -14.92
N LEU A 409 11.14 -17.06 -13.99
CA LEU A 409 12.58 -16.97 -14.23
C LEU A 409 13.06 -18.12 -15.13
N ASP A 410 12.61 -19.36 -14.84
CA ASP A 410 12.90 -20.51 -15.67
C ASP A 410 12.36 -20.31 -17.10
N GLU A 411 11.11 -19.92 -17.25
CA GLU A 411 10.53 -19.80 -18.58
C GLU A 411 11.12 -18.62 -19.40
N ALA A 412 11.51 -17.53 -18.74
CA ALA A 412 12.06 -16.36 -19.41
C ALA A 412 13.57 -16.48 -19.70
N TYR A 413 14.31 -17.09 -18.78
CA TYR A 413 15.77 -17.12 -18.82
C TYR A 413 16.37 -18.52 -18.92
N GLY A 414 15.64 -19.54 -18.50
CA GLY A 414 16.11 -20.92 -18.26
C GLY A 414 16.94 -20.99 -16.98
N TRP A 415 16.62 -20.16 -15.98
CA TRP A 415 17.38 -20.04 -14.73
C TRP A 415 16.50 -20.27 -13.51
N ASP A 416 17.08 -20.84 -12.46
CA ASP A 416 16.59 -20.66 -11.09
C ASP A 416 17.24 -19.43 -10.40
N GLU A 417 16.86 -19.17 -9.15
CA GLU A 417 17.36 -18.04 -8.36
C GLU A 417 18.87 -18.16 -8.07
N ALA A 418 19.36 -19.37 -7.78
CA ALA A 418 20.77 -19.62 -7.52
C ALA A 418 21.62 -19.38 -8.77
N GLU A 419 21.14 -19.82 -9.94
CA GLU A 419 21.75 -19.56 -11.23
C GLU A 419 21.74 -18.07 -11.58
N LEU A 420 20.66 -17.32 -11.27
CA LEU A 420 20.64 -15.88 -11.44
C LEU A 420 21.73 -15.21 -10.59
N ILE A 421 21.84 -15.56 -9.30
CA ILE A 421 22.87 -15.02 -8.41
C ILE A 421 24.26 -15.32 -8.98
N ASP A 422 24.57 -16.59 -9.27
CA ASP A 422 25.88 -17.02 -9.76
C ASP A 422 26.26 -16.35 -11.10
N ARG A 423 25.32 -16.24 -12.04
CA ARG A 423 25.52 -15.55 -13.32
C ARG A 423 25.75 -14.04 -13.15
N TRP A 424 24.94 -13.39 -12.32
CA TRP A 424 25.11 -11.98 -11.98
C TRP A 424 26.47 -11.74 -11.32
N MET A 425 26.87 -12.58 -10.37
CA MET A 425 28.16 -12.52 -9.67
C MET A 425 29.36 -12.68 -10.61
N ARG A 426 29.28 -13.58 -11.59
CA ARG A 426 30.34 -13.69 -12.61
C ARG A 426 30.40 -12.47 -13.52
N ALA A 427 29.26 -11.91 -13.90
CA ALA A 427 29.20 -10.74 -14.76
C ALA A 427 29.69 -9.48 -14.04
N SER A 428 29.39 -9.36 -12.76
CA SER A 428 29.72 -8.21 -11.93
C SER A 428 31.23 -8.04 -11.70
N ARG A 429 32.01 -9.12 -11.85
CA ARG A 429 33.49 -9.07 -11.91
C ARG A 429 34.04 -8.35 -13.14
N LYS A 430 33.21 -8.15 -14.17
CA LYS A 430 33.58 -7.52 -15.45
C LYS A 430 32.94 -6.13 -15.65
N MET A 431 32.04 -5.73 -14.75
CA MET A 431 31.34 -4.44 -14.74
C MET A 431 32.09 -3.44 -13.87
#